data_AF-A0A355BLD5-F1
#
_entry.id   AF-A0A355BLD5-F1
#
_cell.length_a   1.000
_cell.length_b   1.000
_cell.length_c   1.000
_cell.angle_alpha   90.00
_cell.angle_beta   90.00
_cell.angle_gamma   90.00
#
_symmetry.space_group_name_H-M   'P 1'
#
loop_
_entity.id
_entity.type
_entity.pdbx_description
1 polymer ?
#
loop_
_entity_poly.entity_id
_entity_poly.type
_entity_poly.pdbx_seq_one_letter_code
_entity_poly.pdbx_strand_id
1 'polypeptide(L)' 'LMEAITAISRGRLVMGPGTLYGVLTRLRKEKLIALTEDDGRRKTYRLTPAGRAALQEEHARLTAMVEDGKWLQDEVNANG' A
#
# COMPACT_ATOMS: atom_id res chain seq x y z
N LEU A 1 -8.56 -10.35 -5.98
CA LEU A 1 -7.63 -9.28 -5.54
C LEU A 1 -8.26 -8.41 -4.45
N MET A 2 -9.49 -7.92 -4.60
CA MET A 2 -10.18 -7.15 -3.55
C MET A 2 -10.23 -7.90 -2.21
N GLU A 3 -10.68 -9.16 -2.20
CA GLU A 3 -10.70 -10.01 -0.98
C GLU A 3 -9.31 -10.16 -0.35
N ALA A 4 -8.26 -10.36 -1.16
CA ALA A 4 -6.90 -10.47 -0.68
C ALA A 4 -6.41 -9.17 -0.01
N ILE A 5 -6.76 -8.01 -0.56
CA ILE A 5 -6.44 -6.70 0.03
C ILE A 5 -7.15 -6.53 1.37
N THR A 6 -8.42 -6.91 1.46
CA THR A 6 -9.18 -6.88 2.71
C THR A 6 -8.57 -7.83 3.76
N ALA A 7 -8.18 -9.04 3.37
CA ALA A 7 -7.52 -9.99 4.26
C ALA A 7 -6.17 -9.47 4.77
N ILE A 8 -5.29 -9.00 3.88
CA ILE A 8 -3.96 -8.48 4.24
C ILE A 8 -4.07 -7.24 5.14
N SER A 9 -5.03 -6.36 4.86
CA SER A 9 -5.27 -5.17 5.68
C SER A 9 -6.00 -5.47 7.00
N ARG A 10 -6.42 -6.72 7.25
CA ARG A 10 -7.27 -7.11 8.39
C ARG A 10 -8.57 -6.30 8.45
N GLY A 11 -9.23 -6.13 7.31
CA GLY A 11 -10.49 -5.40 7.21
C GLY A 11 -10.36 -3.88 7.24
N ARG A 12 -9.19 -3.31 7.54
CA ARG A 12 -8.97 -1.85 7.56
C ARG A 12 -9.14 -1.20 6.19
N LEU A 13 -8.99 -1.98 5.11
CA LEU A 13 -9.13 -1.50 3.75
C LEU A 13 -10.09 -2.38 2.95
N VAL A 14 -11.22 -1.79 2.55
CA VAL A 14 -12.22 -2.39 1.67
C VAL A 14 -12.29 -1.53 0.42
N MET A 15 -12.14 -2.16 -0.74
CA MET A 15 -12.12 -1.48 -2.03
C MET A 15 -13.23 -2.01 -2.92
N GLY A 16 -13.97 -1.10 -3.56
CA GLY A 16 -14.81 -1.44 -4.69
C GLY A 16 -13.99 -1.64 -5.97
N PRO A 17 -14.58 -2.24 -7.02
CA PRO A 17 -13.91 -2.47 -8.30
C PRO A 17 -13.32 -1.18 -8.91
N GLY A 18 -14.10 -0.09 -8.93
CA GLY A 18 -13.68 1.19 -9.49
C GLY A 18 -12.42 1.76 -8.82
N THR A 19 -12.36 1.72 -7.49
CA THR A 19 -11.19 2.17 -6.71
C THR A 19 -9.97 1.30 -6.99
N LEU A 20 -10.15 -0.04 -7.01
CA LEU A 20 -9.05 -0.96 -7.30
C LEU A 20 -8.47 -0.70 -8.70
N TYR A 21 -9.31 -0.60 -9.72
CA TYR A 21 -8.84 -0.37 -11.09
C TYR A 21 -8.24 1.03 -11.26
N GLY A 22 -8.75 2.04 -10.55
CA GLY A 22 -8.15 3.37 -10.48
C GLY A 22 -6.73 3.33 -9.91
N VAL A 23 -6.54 2.64 -8.77
CA VAL A 23 -5.22 2.47 -8.14
C VAL A 23 -4.26 1.72 -9.06
N LEU A 24 -4.66 0.59 -9.65
CA LEU A 24 -3.82 -0.17 -10.58
C LEU A 24 -3.42 0.66 -11.81
N THR A 25 -4.35 1.46 -12.34
CA THR A 25 -4.08 2.36 -13.47
C THR A 25 -3.06 3.43 -13.10
N ARG A 26 -3.22 4.05 -11.92
CA ARG A 26 -2.28 5.06 -11.40
C ARG A 26 -0.88 4.46 -11.18
N LEU A 27 -0.79 3.34 -10.46
CA LEU A 27 0.49 2.67 -10.18
C LEU A 27 1.23 2.27 -11.45
N ARG A 28 0.49 1.86 -12.50
CA ARG A 28 1.09 1.56 -13.81
C ARG A 28 1.55 2.82 -14.54
N LYS A 29 0.76 3.90 -14.50
CA LYS A 29 1.12 5.21 -15.09
C LYS A 29 2.39 5.77 -14.47
N GLU A 30 2.53 5.62 -13.15
CA GLU A 30 3.71 6.00 -12.37
C GLU A 30 4.88 5.01 -12.49
N LYS A 31 4.72 3.93 -13.28
CA LYS A 31 5.72 2.88 -13.50
C LYS A 31 6.15 2.13 -12.24
N LEU A 32 5.33 2.14 -11.19
CA LEU A 32 5.57 1.42 -9.94
C LEU A 32 5.23 -0.07 -10.09
N ILE A 33 4.25 -0.40 -10.92
CA ILE A 33 3.93 -1.78 -11.30
C ILE A 33 3.95 -1.97 -12.81
N ALA A 34 4.23 -3.18 -13.24
CA ALA A 34 4.14 -3.62 -14.63
C ALA A 34 3.18 -4.79 -14.77
N LEU A 35 2.45 -4.84 -15.88
CA LEU A 35 1.64 -5.99 -16.29
C LEU A 35 2.60 -7.04 -16.86
N THR A 36 2.57 -8.25 -16.31
CA THR A 36 3.45 -9.35 -16.74
C THR A 36 2.72 -10.40 -17.55
N GLU A 37 1.42 -10.52 -17.36
CA GLU A 37 0.59 -11.52 -18.02
C GLU A 37 -0.83 -10.97 -18.15
N ASP A 38 -1.43 -11.24 -19.30
CA ASP A 38 -2.83 -10.95 -19.60
C ASP A 38 -3.35 -12.08 -20.50
N ASP A 39 -4.02 -13.06 -19.89
CA ASP A 39 -4.60 -14.20 -20.61
C ASP A 39 -6.03 -13.91 -21.11
N GLY A 40 -6.47 -12.64 -21.05
CA GLY A 40 -7.84 -12.20 -21.36
C GLY A 40 -8.84 -12.38 -20.23
N ARG A 41 -8.53 -13.21 -19.21
CA ARG A 41 -9.37 -13.45 -18.03
C ARG A 41 -8.76 -12.86 -16.77
N ARG A 42 -7.43 -12.88 -16.65
CA ARG A 42 -6.66 -12.47 -15.49
C ARG A 42 -5.47 -11.63 -15.94
N LYS A 43 -5.31 -10.51 -15.24
CA LYS A 43 -4.13 -9.65 -15.34
C LYS A 43 -3.22 -9.93 -14.14
N THR A 44 -1.95 -10.19 -14.40
CA THR A 44 -0.92 -10.37 -13.37
C THR A 44 0.01 -9.17 -13.37
N TYR A 45 0.27 -8.61 -12.19
CA TYR A 45 1.11 -7.44 -12.01
C TYR A 45 2.33 -7.76 -11.13
N ARG A 46 3.47 -7.14 -11.43
CA ARG A 46 4.67 -7.16 -10.57
C ARG A 46 5.12 -5.76 -10.21
N LEU A 47 5.76 -5.61 -9.05
CA LEU A 47 6.54 -4.40 -8.74
C LEU A 47 7.72 -4.27 -9.70
N THR A 48 7.90 -3.08 -10.25
CA THR A 48 9.13 -2.68 -10.96
C THR A 48 10.24 -2.41 -9.93
N PRO A 49 11.50 -2.25 -10.36
CA PRO A 49 12.56 -1.76 -9.48
C PRO A 49 12.20 -0.42 -8.82
N ALA A 50 11.65 0.53 -9.59
CA ALA A 50 11.19 1.82 -9.07
C ALA A 50 10.05 1.68 -8.05
N GLY A 51 9.07 0.81 -8.32
CA GLY A 51 8.00 0.55 -7.36
C GLY A 51 8.48 -0.10 -6.06
N ARG A 52 9.51 -0.95 -6.15
CA ARG A 52 10.13 -1.58 -4.97
C ARG A 52 10.85 -0.55 -4.10
N ALA A 53 11.60 0.36 -4.73
CA ALA A 53 12.25 1.47 -4.04
C ALA A 53 11.23 2.42 -3.39
N ALA A 54 10.19 2.82 -4.12
CA ALA A 54 9.13 3.68 -3.58
C ALA A 54 8.38 3.04 -2.39
N LEU A 55 8.13 1.73 -2.45
CA LEU A 55 7.53 1.00 -1.32
C LEU A 55 8.44 0.98 -0.09
N GLN A 56 9.75 0.81 -0.28
CA GLN A 56 10.73 0.85 0.82
C GLN A 56 10.83 2.23 1.46
N GLU A 57 10.86 3.28 0.63
CA GLU A 57 10.87 4.67 1.08
C GLU A 57 9.61 5.01 1.88
N GLU A 58 8.43 4.64 1.37
CA GLU A 58 7.17 4.89 2.08
C GLU A 58 7.09 4.12 3.40
N HIS A 59 7.56 2.88 3.42
CA HIS A 59 7.65 2.11 4.67
C HIS A 59 8.56 2.80 5.70
N ALA A 60 9.74 3.28 5.27
CA ALA A 60 10.66 4.01 6.14
C ALA A 60 10.01 5.30 6.66
N ARG A 61 9.34 6.07 5.79
CA ARG A 61 8.62 7.29 6.14
C ARG A 61 7.53 7.04 7.18
N LEU A 62 6.69 6.02 6.97
CA LEU A 62 5.62 5.67 7.92
C LEU A 62 6.17 5.18 9.25
N THR A 63 7.27 4.42 9.24
CA THR A 63 7.95 3.98 10.46
C THR A 63 8.48 5.17 11.25
N ALA A 64 9.17 6.10 10.58
CA ALA A 64 9.66 7.34 11.20
C ALA A 64 8.50 8.15 11.80
N MET A 65 7.39 8.33 11.07
CA MET A 65 6.20 9.02 11.59
C MET A 65 5.59 8.36 12.83
N VAL A 66 5.64 7.03 12.93
CA VAL A 66 5.17 6.30 14.11
C VAL A 66 6.12 6.49 15.28
N GLU A 67 7.44 6.40 15.05
CA GLU A 67 8.46 6.69 16.08
C GLU A 67 8.36 8.12 16.61
N ASP A 68 8.27 9.08 15.69
CA ASP A 68 8.02 10.49 15.96
C ASP A 68 6.65 10.71 16.61
N GLY A 69 5.75 9.72 16.68
CA GLY A 69 4.48 9.83 17.38
C GLY A 69 4.52 9.29 18.82
N LYS A 70 5.57 8.55 19.19
CA LYS A 70 5.64 7.87 20.50
C LYS A 70 5.75 8.85 21.67
N TRP A 71 6.36 10.02 21.47
CA TRP A 71 6.42 11.05 22.52
C TRP A 71 5.03 11.49 22.99
N LEU A 72 4.03 11.50 22.09
CA LEU A 72 2.63 11.79 22.46
C LEU A 72 2.05 10.71 23.38
N GLN A 73 2.43 9.45 23.19
CA GLN A 73 1.97 8.36 24.05
C GLN A 73 2.64 8.43 25.42
N ASP A 74 3.91 8.81 25.48
CA ASP A 74 4.64 8.96 26.75
C ASP A 74 4.08 10.14 27.58
N GLU A 75 3.72 11.27 26.95
CA GLU A 75 3.06 12.39 27.65
C GLU A 75 1.66 12.05 28.18
N VAL A 76 0.87 11.27 27.43
CA VAL A 76 -0.46 10.84 27.86
C VAL A 76 -0.37 9.84 29.02
N ASN A 77 0.62 8.94 29.00
CA ASN A 77 0.82 7.95 30.05
C ASN A 77 1.46 8.54 31.32
N ALA A 78 2.22 9.63 31.22
CA ALA A 78 2.83 10.30 32.37
C ALA A 78 1.87 11.23 33.14
N ASN A 79 0.75 11.63 32.52
CA ASN A 79 -0.24 12.56 33.09
C ASN A 79 -1.60 11.90 33.43
N GLY A 80 -1.71 10.57 33.36
CA GLY A 80 -2.87 9.78 33.77
C GLY A 80 -2.56 8.90 34.97
#